data_AF-A0A844IJL5-F1
#
_entry.id   AF-A0A844IJL5-F1
#
_cell.length_a   1.000
_cell.length_b   1.000
_cell.length_c   1.000
_cell.angle_alpha   90.00
_cell.angle_beta   90.00
_cell.angle_gamma   90.00
#
_symmetry.space_group_name_H-M   'P 1'
#
loop_
_entity.id
_entity.type
_entity.pdbx_description
1 polymer ?
#
loop_
_entity_poly.entity_id
_entity_poly.type
_entity_poly.pdbx_seq_one_letter_code
_entity_poly.pdbx_strand_id
1 'polypeptide(L)'
;MKITEEPKIIDNNTNKYIAIDQKNADFNFFKDNLIQSVKLKLQGDIKQDNAIYRIAASSISSSIEDLISLLINKFIHEISSPIKKTTLGEKLNTISSKIESNPPEDFDIEFFKKFNDFMLYLRNSTTHKGKLLTDSERFKADLALKMSFPFIEFYIDVIYPILLSDNSSDPVIQQPKKVNIITLSDINQSEILYYGLDGDNTGQALEELFVNSTSENKFKKISESIVKAINEISKFIRSNTKNSVIFAAGDDLLFKGYIDEDMLKNIQKIYKSTTSGLTCSIGYGRSFQEVYLALKLAKTQPGKNSIIGIKIT
;
A
#
# COMPACT_ATOMS: atom_id res chain seq x y z
N MET A 1 -8.65 12.90 -5.78
CA MET A 1 -9.76 11.93 -5.71
C MET A 1 -10.84 12.38 -6.67
N LYS A 2 -11.08 11.63 -7.75
CA LYS A 2 -12.17 11.94 -8.70
C LYS A 2 -13.46 11.33 -8.12
N ILE A 3 -14.58 12.05 -8.22
CA ILE A 3 -15.93 11.61 -7.76
C ILE A 3 -16.28 10.19 -8.27
N THR A 4 -15.68 9.75 -9.37
CA THR A 4 -15.84 8.42 -9.97
C THR A 4 -15.26 7.24 -9.16
N GLU A 5 -14.37 7.48 -8.20
CA GLU A 5 -13.72 6.41 -7.40
C GLU A 5 -14.42 6.16 -6.04
N GLU A 6 -15.24 7.10 -5.59
CA GLU A 6 -15.91 7.08 -4.28
C GLU A 6 -16.80 5.84 -4.05
N PRO A 7 -17.58 5.33 -5.03
CA PRO A 7 -18.43 4.16 -4.80
C PRO A 7 -17.65 2.89 -4.48
N LYS A 8 -16.53 2.64 -5.19
CA LYS A 8 -15.69 1.45 -4.96
C LYS A 8 -15.02 1.48 -3.59
N ILE A 9 -14.57 2.66 -3.18
CA ILE A 9 -13.92 2.85 -1.87
C ILE A 9 -14.94 2.67 -0.74
N ILE A 10 -16.15 3.23 -0.89
CA ILE A 10 -17.25 3.02 0.07
C ILE A 10 -17.59 1.53 0.18
N ASP A 11 -17.75 0.83 -0.95
CA ASP A 11 -18.07 -0.60 -0.94
C ASP A 11 -16.97 -1.42 -0.25
N ASN A 12 -15.70 -1.15 -0.56
CA ASN A 12 -14.56 -1.82 0.07
C ASN A 12 -14.53 -1.59 1.59
N ASN A 13 -14.63 -0.35 2.04
CA ASN A 13 -14.57 0.00 3.46
C ASN A 13 -15.79 -0.54 4.22
N THR A 14 -16.96 -0.57 3.59
CA THR A 14 -18.17 -1.17 4.17
C THR A 14 -18.01 -2.68 4.35
N ASN A 15 -17.47 -3.39 3.36
CA ASN A 15 -17.24 -4.83 3.47
C ASN A 15 -16.26 -5.17 4.60
N LYS A 16 -15.19 -4.38 4.74
CA LYS A 16 -14.25 -4.56 5.85
C LYS A 16 -14.87 -4.21 7.21
N TYR A 17 -15.70 -3.16 7.29
CA TYR A 17 -16.45 -2.81 8.49
C TYR A 17 -17.37 -3.94 8.95
N ILE A 18 -18.12 -4.59 8.04
CA ILE A 18 -18.95 -5.76 8.37
C ILE A 18 -18.09 -6.92 8.87
N ALA A 19 -16.91 -7.12 8.29
CA ALA A 19 -16.00 -8.20 8.68
C ALA A 19 -15.48 -8.05 10.12
N ILE A 20 -15.51 -6.84 10.69
CA ILE A 20 -15.18 -6.62 12.11
C ILE A 20 -16.18 -7.34 13.01
N ASP A 21 -17.48 -7.17 12.80
CA ASP A 21 -18.50 -7.84 13.61
C ASP A 21 -19.80 -7.99 12.83
N GLN A 22 -19.97 -9.14 12.17
CA GLN A 22 -21.13 -9.41 11.32
C GLN A 22 -22.47 -9.31 12.07
N LYS A 23 -22.47 -9.47 13.40
CA LYS A 23 -23.69 -9.47 14.20
C LYS A 23 -24.10 -8.05 14.61
N ASN A 24 -23.14 -7.20 14.94
CA ASN A 24 -23.38 -5.86 15.49
C ASN A 24 -23.13 -4.72 14.50
N ALA A 25 -22.46 -4.97 13.38
CA ALA A 25 -22.23 -3.99 12.32
C ALA A 25 -23.54 -3.62 11.61
N ASP A 26 -23.84 -2.33 11.48
CA ASP A 26 -25.00 -1.84 10.74
C ASP A 26 -24.57 -1.45 9.32
N PHE A 27 -24.65 -2.44 8.41
CA PHE A 27 -24.31 -2.26 7.00
C PHE A 27 -25.05 -1.09 6.35
N ASN A 28 -26.36 -1.02 6.57
CA ASN A 28 -27.21 -0.04 5.90
C ASN A 28 -26.86 1.36 6.41
N PHE A 29 -26.76 1.52 7.74
CA PHE A 29 -26.35 2.80 8.32
C PHE A 29 -24.98 3.23 7.80
N PHE A 30 -23.96 2.38 7.91
CA PHE A 30 -22.59 2.76 7.57
C PHE A 30 -22.46 3.14 6.09
N LYS A 31 -22.96 2.29 5.19
CA LYS A 31 -22.89 2.52 3.73
C LYS A 31 -23.71 3.72 3.29
N ASP A 32 -24.99 3.76 3.69
CA ASP A 32 -25.90 4.79 3.22
C ASP A 32 -25.51 6.16 3.75
N ASN A 33 -25.00 6.24 4.98
CA ASN A 33 -24.53 7.48 5.56
C ASN A 33 -23.25 8.01 4.90
N LEU A 34 -22.32 7.13 4.48
CA LEU A 34 -21.15 7.54 3.67
C LEU A 34 -21.59 8.08 2.29
N ILE A 35 -22.49 7.36 1.60
CA ILE A 35 -23.05 7.80 0.30
C ILE A 35 -23.79 9.13 0.45
N GLN A 36 -24.59 9.27 1.52
CA GLN A 36 -25.35 10.47 1.78
C GLN A 36 -24.44 11.66 2.10
N SER A 37 -23.33 11.45 2.82
CA SER A 37 -22.32 12.48 3.08
C SER A 37 -21.73 13.04 1.78
N VAL A 38 -21.37 12.16 0.84
CA VAL A 38 -20.90 12.54 -0.50
C VAL A 38 -21.97 13.33 -1.25
N LYS A 39 -23.20 12.84 -1.28
CA LYS A 39 -24.32 13.52 -1.95
C LYS A 39 -24.58 14.91 -1.37
N LEU A 40 -24.56 15.04 -0.05
CA LEU A 40 -24.73 16.33 0.63
C LEU A 40 -23.59 17.28 0.28
N LYS A 41 -22.35 16.83 0.26
CA LYS A 41 -21.21 17.66 -0.14
C LYS A 41 -21.38 18.17 -1.58
N LEU A 42 -21.77 17.30 -2.51
CA LEU A 42 -22.05 17.68 -3.90
C LEU A 42 -23.22 18.65 -4.03
N GLN A 43 -24.28 18.47 -3.23
CA GLN A 43 -25.39 19.42 -3.16
C GLN A 43 -24.92 20.78 -2.62
N GLY A 44 -24.01 20.79 -1.64
CA GLY A 44 -23.35 21.99 -1.14
C GLY A 44 -22.55 22.69 -2.24
N ASP A 45 -21.80 21.95 -3.06
CA ASP A 45 -21.05 22.50 -4.20
C ASP A 45 -21.98 23.12 -5.27
N ILE A 46 -23.13 22.50 -5.53
CA ILE A 46 -24.12 23.02 -6.49
C ILE A 46 -24.82 24.27 -5.96
N LYS A 47 -25.23 24.24 -4.68
CA LYS A 47 -26.04 25.31 -4.07
C LYS A 47 -25.22 26.42 -3.42
N GLN A 48 -23.91 26.20 -3.24
CA GLN A 48 -23.01 27.06 -2.48
C GLN A 48 -23.54 27.35 -1.06
N ASP A 49 -24.06 26.31 -0.40
CA ASP A 49 -24.72 26.42 0.90
C ASP A 49 -23.84 25.87 2.04
N ASN A 50 -23.38 26.78 2.89
CA ASN A 50 -22.54 26.47 4.05
C ASN A 50 -23.23 25.60 5.11
N ALA A 51 -24.56 25.62 5.20
CA ALA A 51 -25.29 24.72 6.08
C ALA A 51 -25.22 23.27 5.56
N ILE A 52 -25.33 23.08 4.25
CA ILE A 52 -25.26 21.75 3.63
C ILE A 52 -23.86 21.14 3.79
N TYR A 53 -22.80 21.93 3.61
CA TYR A 53 -21.43 21.46 3.88
C TYR A 53 -21.25 20.97 5.31
N ARG A 54 -21.80 21.70 6.28
CA ARG A 54 -21.74 21.32 7.69
C ARG A 54 -22.49 20.02 7.98
N ILE A 55 -23.66 19.81 7.34
CA ILE A 55 -24.42 18.56 7.46
C ILE A 55 -23.62 17.41 6.84
N ALA A 56 -22.98 17.61 5.68
CA ALA A 56 -22.11 16.61 5.06
C ALA A 56 -20.95 16.18 5.98
N ALA A 57 -20.26 17.14 6.60
CA ALA A 57 -19.18 16.88 7.55
C ALA A 57 -19.65 16.18 8.84
N SER A 58 -20.87 16.49 9.30
CA SER A 58 -21.45 15.85 10.48
C SER A 58 -21.91 14.41 10.18
N SER A 59 -22.47 14.19 8.99
CA SER A 59 -22.88 12.88 8.48
C SER A 59 -21.67 11.95 8.42
N ILE A 60 -20.56 12.36 7.79
CA ILE A 60 -19.37 11.50 7.69
C ILE A 60 -18.76 11.17 9.06
N SER A 61 -18.77 12.15 9.97
CA SER A 61 -18.30 11.95 11.36
C SER A 61 -19.13 10.90 12.11
N SER A 62 -20.41 10.75 11.77
CA SER A 62 -21.28 9.75 12.39
C SER A 62 -20.92 8.33 11.97
N SER A 63 -20.49 8.10 10.71
CA SER A 63 -19.95 6.80 10.28
C SER A 63 -18.64 6.47 10.99
N ILE A 64 -17.76 7.46 11.16
CA ILE A 64 -16.52 7.28 11.93
C ILE A 64 -16.86 6.88 13.37
N GLU A 65 -17.76 7.63 14.02
CA GLU A 65 -18.15 7.37 15.40
C GLU A 65 -18.79 5.98 15.58
N ASP A 66 -19.55 5.51 14.58
CA ASP A 66 -20.12 4.17 14.57
C ASP A 66 -19.05 3.07 14.48
N LEU A 67 -18.06 3.20 13.58
CA LEU A 67 -16.90 2.29 13.52
C LEU A 67 -16.16 2.21 14.86
N ILE A 68 -15.85 3.36 15.45
CA ILE A 68 -15.17 3.41 16.76
C ILE A 68 -16.05 2.73 17.83
N SER A 69 -17.36 2.98 17.82
CA SER A 69 -18.29 2.35 18.77
C SER A 69 -18.33 0.83 18.60
N LEU A 70 -18.30 0.33 17.36
CA LEU A 70 -18.26 -1.09 17.05
C LEU A 70 -17.01 -1.76 17.65
N LEU A 71 -15.84 -1.14 17.44
CA LEU A 71 -14.56 -1.65 17.97
C LEU A 71 -14.56 -1.68 19.51
N ILE A 72 -15.03 -0.60 20.14
CA ILE A 72 -15.13 -0.54 21.60
C ILE A 72 -16.09 -1.62 22.13
N ASN A 73 -17.29 -1.74 21.54
CA ASN A 73 -18.26 -2.76 21.95
C ASN A 73 -17.71 -4.18 21.84
N LYS A 74 -16.92 -4.45 20.78
CA LYS A 74 -16.35 -5.77 20.51
C LYS A 74 -15.20 -6.13 21.46
N PHE A 75 -14.37 -5.16 21.84
CA PHE A 75 -13.07 -5.45 22.47
C PHE A 75 -12.86 -4.84 23.86
N ILE A 76 -13.72 -3.90 24.28
CA ILE A 76 -13.53 -3.14 25.52
C ILE A 76 -14.83 -3.19 26.33
N HIS A 77 -14.97 -4.26 27.11
CA HIS A 77 -16.18 -4.56 27.89
C HIS A 77 -16.27 -3.83 29.25
N GLU A 78 -15.20 -3.15 29.70
CA GLU A 78 -15.09 -2.55 31.05
C GLU A 78 -15.75 -1.16 31.20
N ILE A 79 -16.54 -0.71 30.23
CA ILE A 79 -17.08 0.66 30.24
C ILE A 79 -18.31 0.74 31.12
N SER A 80 -18.21 1.53 32.19
CA SER A 80 -19.26 1.74 33.20
C SER A 80 -20.47 2.54 32.70
N SER A 81 -20.40 3.14 31.51
CA SER A 81 -21.47 3.92 30.88
C SER A 81 -21.82 3.37 29.48
N PRO A 82 -23.09 3.51 29.02
CA PRO A 82 -23.45 3.08 27.68
C PRO A 82 -22.61 3.85 26.65
N ILE A 83 -21.84 3.16 25.80
CA ILE A 83 -20.99 3.75 24.74
C ILE A 83 -21.80 4.67 23.81
N LYS A 84 -23.11 4.45 23.68
CA LYS A 84 -24.03 5.33 22.94
C LYS A 84 -24.15 6.75 23.52
N LYS A 85 -23.72 6.98 24.77
CA LYS A 85 -23.80 8.28 25.46
C LYS A 85 -22.46 9.02 25.56
N THR A 86 -21.36 8.41 25.10
CA THR A 86 -20.04 9.04 25.14
C THR A 86 -19.76 9.83 23.86
N THR A 87 -19.00 10.90 23.98
CA THR A 87 -18.55 11.72 22.86
C THR A 87 -17.51 10.97 22.01
N LEU A 88 -17.34 11.37 20.74
CA LEU A 88 -16.26 10.84 19.90
C LEU A 88 -14.89 10.96 20.58
N GLY A 89 -14.60 12.06 21.27
CA GLY A 89 -13.33 12.24 21.99
C GLY A 89 -13.13 11.21 23.10
N GLU A 90 -14.16 10.94 23.91
CA GLU A 90 -14.11 9.89 24.94
C GLU A 90 -13.93 8.49 24.34
N LYS A 91 -14.59 8.22 23.22
CA LYS A 91 -14.45 6.95 22.49
C LYS A 91 -13.03 6.75 21.95
N LEU A 92 -12.47 7.78 21.31
CA LEU A 92 -11.08 7.76 20.83
C LEU A 92 -10.10 7.56 21.98
N ASN A 93 -10.27 8.29 23.09
CA ASN A 93 -9.43 8.14 24.28
C ASN A 93 -9.49 6.71 24.85
N THR A 94 -10.66 6.08 24.83
CA THR A 94 -10.83 4.70 25.30
C THR A 94 -9.98 3.72 24.48
N ILE A 95 -10.03 3.81 23.15
CA ILE A 95 -9.17 2.99 22.28
C ILE A 95 -7.69 3.36 22.48
N SER A 96 -7.38 4.65 22.57
CA SER A 96 -6.00 5.11 22.76
C SER A 96 -5.38 4.55 24.03
N SER A 97 -6.08 4.62 25.17
CA SER A 97 -5.62 4.05 26.44
C SER A 97 -5.39 2.55 26.35
N LYS A 98 -6.25 1.82 25.63
CA LYS A 98 -6.09 0.37 25.43
C LYS A 98 -4.81 0.06 24.66
N ILE A 99 -4.55 0.75 23.55
CA ILE A 99 -3.36 0.53 22.71
C ILE A 99 -2.08 0.98 23.40
N GLU A 100 -2.10 2.13 24.07
CA GLU A 100 -0.95 2.67 24.79
C GLU A 100 -0.51 1.81 25.98
N SER A 101 -1.41 0.99 26.53
CA SER A 101 -1.07 0.09 27.63
C SER A 101 -0.17 -1.08 27.21
N ASN A 102 -0.24 -1.49 25.93
CA ASN A 102 0.55 -2.59 25.37
C ASN A 102 0.76 -2.40 23.85
N PRO A 103 1.53 -1.38 23.44
CA PRO A 103 1.71 -1.08 22.03
C PRO A 103 2.61 -2.13 21.35
N PRO A 104 2.33 -2.51 20.09
CA PRO A 104 3.28 -3.29 19.29
C PRO A 104 4.64 -2.56 19.17
N GLU A 105 5.74 -3.31 19.08
CA GLU A 105 7.12 -2.78 19.09
C GLU A 105 7.36 -1.69 18.03
N ASP A 106 6.81 -1.87 16.83
CA ASP A 106 6.97 -0.93 15.71
C ASP A 106 5.79 0.05 15.55
N PHE A 107 4.89 0.16 16.54
CA PHE A 107 3.71 1.02 16.42
C PHE A 107 4.03 2.49 16.73
N ASP A 108 3.75 3.38 15.78
CA ASP A 108 3.94 4.82 15.93
C ASP A 108 2.81 5.46 16.75
N ILE A 109 3.01 5.51 18.07
CA ILE A 109 2.08 6.11 19.03
C ILE A 109 1.91 7.62 18.79
N GLU A 110 2.96 8.32 18.38
CA GLU A 110 2.88 9.77 18.17
C GLU A 110 2.00 10.11 16.96
N PHE A 111 2.20 9.40 15.85
CA PHE A 111 1.32 9.50 14.68
C PHE A 111 -0.13 9.18 15.06
N PHE A 112 -0.35 8.07 15.78
CA PHE A 112 -1.67 7.64 16.19
C PHE A 112 -2.41 8.73 17.01
N LYS A 113 -1.74 9.32 18.00
CA LYS A 113 -2.28 10.43 18.80
C LYS A 113 -2.64 11.63 17.93
N LYS A 114 -1.68 12.11 17.13
CA LYS A 114 -1.90 13.28 16.26
C LYS A 114 -3.01 13.04 15.24
N PHE A 115 -3.15 11.82 14.73
CA PHE A 115 -4.18 11.49 13.77
C PHE A 115 -5.57 11.50 14.41
N ASN A 116 -5.71 10.93 15.62
CA ASN A 116 -6.95 11.01 16.41
C ASN A 116 -7.31 12.46 16.77
N ASP A 117 -6.34 13.24 17.23
CA ASP A 117 -6.54 14.65 17.59
C ASP A 117 -6.99 15.48 16.40
N PHE A 118 -6.37 15.28 15.24
CA PHE A 118 -6.74 15.96 14.01
C PHE A 118 -8.17 15.63 13.57
N MET A 119 -8.55 14.36 13.61
CA MET A 119 -9.92 13.96 13.24
C MET A 119 -10.96 14.44 14.24
N LEU A 120 -10.65 14.43 15.53
CA LEU A 120 -11.49 15.03 16.57
C LEU A 120 -11.63 16.54 16.37
N TYR A 121 -10.53 17.24 16.07
CA TYR A 121 -10.53 18.67 15.75
C TYR A 121 -11.41 18.96 14.53
N LEU A 122 -11.25 18.20 13.45
CA LEU A 122 -12.02 18.37 12.21
C LEU A 122 -13.52 18.17 12.45
N ARG A 123 -13.90 17.12 13.19
CA ARG A 123 -15.28 16.88 13.64
C ARG A 123 -15.80 18.01 14.51
N ASN A 124 -15.00 18.49 15.46
CA ASN A 124 -15.43 19.54 16.37
C ASN A 124 -15.56 20.91 15.69
N SER A 125 -14.69 21.20 14.72
CA SER A 125 -14.68 22.44 13.93
C SER A 125 -15.91 22.59 13.01
N THR A 126 -16.61 21.48 12.75
CA THR A 126 -17.83 21.40 11.93
C THR A 126 -19.07 21.20 12.81
N THR A 127 -18.95 20.56 13.98
CA THR A 127 -20.08 20.27 14.86
C THR A 127 -20.35 21.39 15.88
N HIS A 128 -19.31 21.98 16.48
CA HIS A 128 -19.48 22.98 17.53
C HIS A 128 -19.83 24.37 16.97
N LYS A 129 -20.90 24.92 17.54
CA LYS A 129 -21.65 26.11 17.11
C LYS A 129 -20.82 27.40 17.17
N GLY A 130 -19.98 27.63 16.16
CA GLY A 130 -19.89 29.00 15.64
C GLY A 130 -21.31 29.41 15.25
N LYS A 131 -21.85 30.49 15.83
CA LYS A 131 -23.17 31.03 15.45
C LYS A 131 -23.20 31.47 13.96
N LEU A 132 -22.04 31.58 13.34
CA LEU A 132 -21.83 32.06 11.98
C LEU A 132 -21.31 30.92 11.11
N LEU A 133 -22.01 30.67 10.01
CA LEU A 133 -21.49 29.89 8.91
C LEU A 133 -20.42 30.73 8.20
N THR A 134 -19.29 30.11 7.85
CA THR A 134 -18.17 30.80 7.21
C THR A 134 -17.85 30.16 5.86
N ASP A 135 -17.13 30.86 5.00
CA ASP A 135 -16.72 30.33 3.69
C ASP A 135 -15.75 29.14 3.82
N SER A 136 -15.21 28.90 5.02
CA SER A 136 -14.38 27.74 5.31
C SER A 136 -15.17 26.42 5.40
N GLU A 137 -16.51 26.45 5.54
CA GLU A 137 -17.32 25.23 5.69
C GLU A 137 -17.19 24.31 4.48
N ARG A 138 -17.10 24.87 3.27
CA ARG A 138 -16.81 24.11 2.04
C ARG A 138 -15.52 23.32 2.15
N PHE A 139 -14.43 23.99 2.57
CA PHE A 139 -13.13 23.37 2.70
C PHE A 139 -13.11 22.31 3.81
N LYS A 140 -13.71 22.61 4.95
CA LYS A 140 -13.82 21.64 6.07
C LYS A 140 -14.60 20.39 5.67
N ALA A 141 -15.70 20.54 4.92
CA ALA A 141 -16.48 19.40 4.44
C ALA A 141 -15.70 18.54 3.43
N ASP A 142 -14.96 19.19 2.51
CA ASP A 142 -14.08 18.49 1.57
C ASP A 142 -12.95 17.74 2.29
N LEU A 143 -12.33 18.39 3.28
CA LEU A 143 -11.29 17.79 4.10
C LEU A 143 -11.84 16.62 4.96
N ALA A 144 -13.00 16.80 5.58
CA ALA A 144 -13.65 15.75 6.39
C ALA A 144 -13.97 14.51 5.54
N LEU A 145 -14.50 14.71 4.33
CA LEU A 145 -14.76 13.61 3.41
C LEU A 145 -13.46 12.89 3.02
N LYS A 146 -12.45 13.62 2.57
CA LYS A 146 -11.17 13.04 2.13
C LYS A 146 -10.42 12.32 3.25
N MET A 147 -10.45 12.85 4.46
CA MET A 147 -9.75 12.29 5.61
C MET A 147 -10.50 11.14 6.27
N SER A 148 -11.82 11.03 6.07
CA SER A 148 -12.61 9.94 6.63
C SER A 148 -12.17 8.57 6.10
N PHE A 149 -11.85 8.44 4.81
CA PHE A 149 -11.48 7.15 4.23
C PHE A 149 -10.14 6.62 4.77
N PRO A 150 -9.03 7.40 4.75
CA PRO A 150 -7.78 6.98 5.40
C PRO A 150 -7.95 6.71 6.90
N PHE A 151 -8.83 7.44 7.59
CA PHE A 151 -9.09 7.19 9.00
C PHE A 151 -9.80 5.86 9.23
N ILE A 152 -10.84 5.57 8.43
CA ILE A 152 -11.55 4.29 8.45
C ILE A 152 -10.57 3.15 8.12
N GLU A 153 -9.79 3.29 7.06
CA GLU A 153 -8.78 2.29 6.66
C GLU A 153 -7.75 2.05 7.76
N PHE A 154 -7.20 3.11 8.36
CA PHE A 154 -6.27 2.98 9.47
C PHE A 154 -6.89 2.24 10.66
N TYR A 155 -8.14 2.55 11.03
CA TYR A 155 -8.80 1.85 12.14
C TYR A 155 -9.14 0.40 11.83
N ILE A 156 -9.50 0.08 10.59
CA ILE A 156 -9.84 -1.27 10.17
C ILE A 156 -8.61 -2.14 9.91
N ASP A 157 -7.58 -1.59 9.28
CA ASP A 157 -6.43 -2.37 8.79
C ASP A 157 -5.26 -2.36 9.79
N VAL A 158 -5.20 -1.37 10.70
CA VAL A 158 -4.12 -1.23 11.70
C VAL A 158 -4.64 -1.43 13.12
N ILE A 159 -5.65 -0.67 13.52
CA ILE A 159 -6.12 -0.69 14.92
C ILE A 159 -6.89 -1.97 15.26
N TYR A 160 -7.80 -2.41 14.40
CA TYR A 160 -8.59 -3.62 14.62
C TYR A 160 -7.73 -4.87 14.85
N PRO A 161 -6.69 -5.18 14.03
CA PRO A 161 -5.80 -6.31 14.29
C PRO A 161 -5.07 -6.23 15.63
N ILE A 162 -4.65 -5.04 16.06
CA ILE A 162 -4.01 -4.83 17.36
C ILE A 162 -5.00 -5.18 18.49
N LEU A 163 -6.22 -4.63 18.43
CA LEU A 163 -7.27 -4.90 19.42
C LEU A 163 -7.71 -6.37 19.44
N LEU A 164 -7.71 -7.04 18.28
CA LEU A 164 -7.99 -8.47 18.17
C LEU A 164 -6.93 -9.28 18.91
N SER A 165 -5.65 -9.01 18.63
CA SER A 165 -4.53 -9.75 19.21
C SER A 165 -4.41 -9.67 20.73
N ASP A 166 -4.89 -8.57 21.33
CA ASP A 166 -4.88 -8.37 22.78
C ASP A 166 -6.03 -9.12 23.50
N ASN A 167 -7.09 -9.52 22.76
CA ASN A 167 -8.28 -10.17 23.32
C ASN A 167 -8.43 -11.66 22.96
N SER A 168 -7.67 -12.16 21.99
CA SER A 168 -7.70 -13.56 21.58
C SER A 168 -6.37 -14.26 21.86
N SER A 169 -6.42 -15.48 22.41
CA SER A 169 -5.34 -16.48 22.30
C SER A 169 -5.11 -16.97 20.86
N ASP A 170 -5.85 -16.41 19.90
CA ASP A 170 -5.83 -16.74 18.49
C ASP A 170 -4.92 -15.75 17.74
N PRO A 171 -3.79 -16.20 17.17
CA PRO A 171 -2.84 -15.34 16.48
C PRO A 171 -3.35 -15.03 15.07
N VAL A 172 -4.37 -14.18 14.95
CA VAL A 172 -4.73 -13.56 13.65
C VAL A 172 -4.06 -12.19 13.53
N ILE A 173 -2.81 -12.08 13.99
CA ILE A 173 -1.89 -11.14 13.38
C ILE A 173 -1.27 -11.91 12.22
N GLN A 174 -1.58 -11.55 10.97
CA GLN A 174 -0.58 -11.77 9.93
C GLN A 174 0.60 -10.92 10.36
N GLN A 175 1.54 -11.50 11.12
CA GLN A 175 2.76 -10.81 11.50
C GLN A 175 3.33 -10.21 10.21
N PRO A 176 3.77 -8.94 10.22
CA PRO A 176 4.35 -8.33 9.03
C PRO A 176 5.42 -9.30 8.54
N LYS A 177 5.21 -9.82 7.33
CA LYS A 177 6.07 -10.87 6.80
C LYS A 177 7.50 -10.34 6.80
N LYS A 178 8.38 -10.99 7.53
CA LYS A 178 9.77 -10.53 7.69
C LYS A 178 10.49 -10.75 6.37
N VAL A 179 11.09 -9.69 5.87
CA VAL A 179 11.87 -9.70 4.62
C VAL A 179 13.33 -9.86 5.01
N ASN A 180 13.90 -11.01 4.72
CA ASN A 180 15.32 -11.28 4.95
C ASN A 180 16.06 -11.27 3.62
N ILE A 181 17.19 -10.56 3.55
CA ILE A 181 18.11 -10.69 2.42
C ILE A 181 18.80 -12.05 2.54
N ILE A 182 18.82 -12.81 1.46
CA ILE A 182 19.47 -14.11 1.39
C ILE A 182 20.57 -14.09 0.33
N THR A 183 21.57 -14.94 0.53
CA THR A 183 22.62 -15.22 -0.44
C THR A 183 22.40 -16.60 -1.06
N LEU A 184 22.96 -16.86 -2.24
CA LEU A 184 22.87 -18.19 -2.86
C LEU A 184 23.60 -19.27 -2.03
N SER A 185 24.55 -18.89 -1.19
CA SER A 185 25.18 -19.80 -0.21
C SER A 185 24.22 -20.28 0.89
N ASP A 186 23.14 -19.55 1.15
CA ASP A 186 22.11 -19.93 2.14
C ASP A 186 21.07 -20.89 1.56
N ILE A 187 21.18 -21.23 0.28
CA ILE A 187 20.17 -21.97 -0.48
C ILE A 187 20.72 -23.33 -0.85
N ASN A 188 19.88 -24.36 -0.69
CA ASN A 188 20.27 -25.72 -1.02
C ASN A 188 20.44 -25.84 -2.55
N GLN A 189 21.53 -26.45 -3.02
CA GLN A 189 21.86 -26.54 -4.44
C GLN A 189 20.79 -27.28 -5.27
N SER A 190 19.94 -28.07 -4.62
CA SER A 190 18.81 -28.78 -5.23
C SER A 190 17.49 -28.00 -5.19
N GLU A 191 17.48 -26.73 -4.77
CA GLU A 191 16.27 -25.90 -4.70
C GLU A 191 16.10 -25.07 -5.98
N ILE A 192 14.90 -25.08 -6.57
CA ILE A 192 14.57 -24.25 -7.73
C ILE A 192 14.14 -22.87 -7.23
N LEU A 193 14.82 -21.83 -7.69
CA LEU A 193 14.42 -20.44 -7.46
C LEU A 193 13.89 -19.81 -8.75
N TYR A 194 13.20 -18.69 -8.58
CA TYR A 194 12.82 -17.77 -9.64
C TYR A 194 13.72 -16.55 -9.60
N TYR A 195 13.99 -15.99 -10.78
CA TYR A 195 14.90 -14.88 -11.01
C TYR A 195 14.25 -13.90 -11.98
N GLY A 196 14.14 -12.65 -11.56
CA GLY A 196 13.76 -11.53 -12.41
C GLY A 196 14.99 -10.71 -12.75
N LEU A 197 15.15 -10.38 -14.03
CA LEU A 197 16.16 -9.47 -14.54
C LEU A 197 15.46 -8.30 -15.20
N ASP A 198 15.98 -7.09 -14.95
CA ASP A 198 15.45 -5.86 -15.51
C ASP A 198 16.63 -4.91 -15.79
N GLY A 199 16.63 -4.30 -16.98
CA GLY A 199 17.65 -3.37 -17.45
C GLY A 199 17.73 -2.11 -16.59
N ASP A 200 18.94 -1.67 -16.29
CA ASP A 200 19.17 -0.46 -15.52
C ASP A 200 19.19 0.76 -16.45
N ASN A 201 18.38 1.77 -16.11
CA ASN A 201 18.33 3.06 -16.80
C ASN A 201 18.02 2.97 -18.31
N THR A 202 17.42 1.87 -18.78
CA THR A 202 17.03 1.72 -20.19
C THR A 202 16.13 2.86 -20.66
N GLY A 203 15.12 3.23 -19.86
CA GLY A 203 14.23 4.36 -20.16
C GLY A 203 14.99 5.69 -20.23
N GLN A 204 15.86 5.96 -19.25
CA GLN A 204 16.68 7.17 -19.24
C GLN A 204 17.63 7.24 -20.46
N ALA A 205 18.24 6.12 -20.84
CA ALA A 205 19.09 6.06 -22.03
C ALA A 205 18.31 6.37 -23.33
N LEU A 206 17.05 5.96 -23.41
CA LEU A 206 16.17 6.31 -24.52
C LEU A 206 15.76 7.79 -24.47
N GLU A 207 15.41 8.32 -23.29
CA GLU A 207 15.11 9.74 -23.09
C GLU A 207 16.28 10.64 -23.50
N GLU A 208 17.51 10.29 -23.13
CA GLU A 208 18.70 11.02 -23.54
C GLU A 208 18.90 11.02 -25.06
N LEU A 209 18.54 9.93 -25.75
CA LEU A 209 18.51 9.93 -27.22
C LEU A 209 17.43 10.86 -27.77
N PHE A 210 16.23 10.91 -27.19
CA PHE A 210 15.18 11.84 -27.64
C PHE A 210 15.61 13.30 -27.53
N VAL A 211 16.37 13.65 -26.49
CA VAL A 211 16.85 15.02 -26.30
C VAL A 211 18.05 15.35 -27.20
N ASN A 212 18.98 14.42 -27.37
CA ASN A 212 20.32 14.72 -27.91
C ASN A 212 20.63 14.10 -29.27
N SER A 213 19.78 13.22 -29.79
CA SER A 213 20.04 12.51 -31.05
C SER A 213 19.13 12.98 -32.17
N THR A 214 19.72 13.34 -33.31
CA THR A 214 19.00 13.59 -34.57
C THR A 214 18.92 12.34 -35.47
N SER A 215 19.39 11.18 -34.98
CA SER A 215 19.58 9.97 -35.81
C SER A 215 18.72 8.81 -35.33
N GLU A 216 17.75 8.42 -36.17
CA GLU A 216 16.91 7.22 -35.99
C GLU A 216 17.74 5.94 -35.82
N ASN A 217 18.88 5.85 -36.53
CA ASN A 217 19.77 4.69 -36.44
C ASN A 217 20.31 4.44 -35.03
N LYS A 218 20.45 5.48 -34.18
CA LYS A 218 20.88 5.28 -32.79
C LYS A 218 19.80 4.60 -31.94
N PHE A 219 18.54 4.99 -32.12
CA PHE A 219 17.41 4.33 -31.45
C PHE A 219 17.32 2.86 -31.83
N LYS A 220 17.41 2.58 -33.14
CA LYS A 220 17.39 1.21 -33.66
C LYS A 220 18.54 0.37 -33.06
N LYS A 221 19.76 0.90 -33.03
CA LYS A 221 20.91 0.21 -32.44
C LYS A 221 20.74 -0.13 -30.96
N ILE A 222 20.21 0.79 -30.14
CA ILE A 222 19.96 0.50 -28.72
C ILE A 222 18.86 -0.56 -28.56
N SER A 223 17.75 -0.43 -29.28
CA SER A 223 16.67 -1.40 -29.21
C SER A 223 17.14 -2.81 -29.64
N GLU A 224 17.88 -2.90 -30.76
CA GLU A 224 18.43 -4.15 -31.25
C GLU A 224 19.46 -4.76 -30.29
N SER A 225 20.28 -3.93 -29.63
CA SER A 225 21.29 -4.41 -28.68
C SER A 225 20.66 -5.00 -27.42
N ILE A 226 19.58 -4.40 -26.91
CA ILE A 226 18.80 -4.92 -25.77
C ILE A 226 18.13 -6.24 -26.15
N VAL A 227 17.43 -6.28 -27.28
CA VAL A 227 16.78 -7.51 -27.77
C VAL A 227 17.80 -8.62 -27.97
N LYS A 228 18.97 -8.30 -28.51
CA LYS A 228 20.07 -9.26 -28.68
C LYS A 228 20.59 -9.75 -27.34
N ALA A 229 20.81 -8.87 -26.37
CA ALA A 229 21.28 -9.23 -25.03
C ALA A 229 20.32 -10.19 -24.34
N ILE A 230 19.02 -9.87 -24.31
CA ILE A 230 18.00 -10.73 -23.70
C ILE A 230 17.91 -12.10 -24.41
N ASN A 231 18.04 -12.13 -25.72
CA ASN A 231 18.06 -13.38 -26.48
C ASN A 231 19.30 -14.24 -26.18
N GLU A 232 20.48 -13.63 -26.07
CA GLU A 232 21.73 -14.32 -25.70
C GLU A 232 21.65 -14.89 -24.28
N ILE A 233 21.15 -14.09 -23.33
CA ILE A 233 20.93 -14.51 -21.95
C ILE A 233 19.91 -15.66 -21.90
N SER A 234 18.80 -15.55 -22.63
CA SER A 234 17.79 -16.60 -22.71
C SER A 234 18.35 -17.92 -23.25
N LYS A 235 19.22 -17.86 -24.27
CA LYS A 235 19.91 -19.04 -24.81
C LYS A 235 20.86 -19.64 -23.78
N PHE A 236 21.66 -18.80 -23.11
CA PHE A 236 22.58 -19.22 -22.05
C PHE A 236 21.85 -19.91 -20.89
N ILE A 237 20.71 -19.37 -20.46
CA ILE A 237 19.92 -19.99 -19.39
C ILE A 237 19.32 -21.33 -19.84
N ARG A 238 18.78 -21.40 -21.07
CA ARG A 238 18.20 -22.63 -21.62
C ARG A 238 19.21 -23.74 -21.86
N SER A 239 20.47 -23.43 -22.18
CA SER A 239 21.53 -24.43 -22.33
C SER A 239 21.92 -25.07 -21.00
N ASN A 240 21.82 -24.32 -19.89
CA ASN A 240 22.17 -24.80 -18.56
C ASN A 240 20.97 -25.40 -17.81
N THR A 241 19.74 -24.97 -18.11
CA THR A 241 18.52 -25.48 -17.45
C THR A 241 17.37 -25.57 -18.45
N LYS A 242 16.80 -26.77 -18.64
CA LYS A 242 15.64 -26.98 -19.53
C LYS A 242 14.38 -26.33 -18.94
N ASN A 243 13.50 -25.77 -19.80
CA ASN A 243 12.23 -25.13 -19.41
C ASN A 243 12.36 -24.05 -18.32
N SER A 244 13.44 -23.29 -18.40
CA SER A 244 13.85 -22.30 -17.40
C SER A 244 13.31 -20.90 -17.64
N VAL A 245 13.25 -20.44 -18.90
CA VAL A 245 12.77 -19.09 -19.24
C VAL A 245 11.24 -19.07 -19.31
N ILE A 246 10.61 -18.23 -18.48
CA ILE A 246 9.16 -18.07 -18.36
C ILE A 246 8.66 -16.97 -19.30
N PHE A 247 9.30 -15.79 -19.27
CA PHE A 247 9.07 -14.74 -20.26
C PHE A 247 10.35 -13.94 -20.51
N ALA A 248 10.44 -13.34 -21.71
CA ALA A 248 11.49 -12.43 -22.12
C ALA A 248 10.85 -11.33 -22.99
N ALA A 249 10.86 -10.08 -22.54
CA ALA A 249 10.20 -8.98 -23.24
C ALA A 249 10.91 -7.65 -22.94
N GLY A 250 11.27 -6.89 -23.98
CA GLY A 250 12.02 -5.65 -23.80
C GLY A 250 13.37 -5.93 -23.13
N ASP A 251 13.64 -5.25 -22.02
CA ASP A 251 14.78 -5.45 -21.12
C ASP A 251 14.45 -6.32 -19.90
N ASP A 252 13.23 -6.83 -19.80
CA ASP A 252 12.78 -7.71 -18.71
C ASP A 252 12.89 -9.20 -19.08
N LEU A 253 13.30 -10.01 -18.11
CA LEU A 253 13.40 -11.46 -18.24
C LEU A 253 13.05 -12.15 -16.92
N LEU A 254 12.17 -13.15 -16.97
CA LEU A 254 11.87 -14.04 -15.84
C LEU A 254 12.25 -15.47 -16.17
N PHE A 255 13.01 -16.09 -15.27
CA PHE A 255 13.46 -17.46 -15.42
C PHE A 255 13.52 -18.19 -14.07
N LYS A 256 13.70 -19.51 -14.13
CA LYS A 256 13.86 -20.38 -12.98
C LYS A 256 14.94 -21.43 -13.22
N GLY A 257 15.58 -21.89 -12.15
CA GLY A 257 16.56 -22.96 -12.25
C GLY A 257 17.45 -23.10 -11.02
N TYR A 258 18.45 -23.97 -11.16
CA TYR A 258 19.56 -24.14 -10.22
C TYR A 258 20.70 -23.25 -10.70
N ILE A 259 20.73 -22.01 -10.23
CA ILE A 259 21.64 -20.99 -10.77
C ILE A 259 22.50 -20.48 -9.63
N ASP A 260 23.81 -20.68 -9.79
CA ASP A 260 24.82 -20.19 -8.87
C ASP A 260 25.17 -18.71 -9.13
N GLU A 261 25.99 -18.15 -8.23
CA GLU A 261 26.35 -16.74 -8.28
C GLU A 261 27.17 -16.39 -9.52
N ASP A 262 28.03 -17.31 -9.99
CA ASP A 262 28.89 -17.10 -11.15
C ASP A 262 28.09 -17.04 -12.44
N MET A 263 27.05 -17.87 -12.55
CA MET A 263 26.09 -17.80 -13.65
C MET A 263 25.35 -16.47 -13.66
N LEU A 264 24.92 -15.95 -12.51
CA LEU A 264 24.26 -14.63 -12.44
C LEU A 264 25.20 -13.48 -12.83
N LYS A 265 26.45 -13.52 -12.36
CA LYS A 265 27.49 -12.55 -12.77
C LYS A 265 27.76 -12.63 -14.27
N ASN A 266 27.77 -13.85 -14.84
CA ASN A 266 27.93 -14.04 -16.27
C ASN A 266 26.74 -13.47 -17.06
N ILE A 267 25.51 -13.61 -16.56
CA ILE A 267 24.32 -12.99 -17.15
C ILE A 267 24.46 -11.46 -17.19
N GLN A 268 24.87 -10.83 -16.09
CA GLN A 268 25.12 -9.37 -16.07
C GLN A 268 26.23 -8.98 -17.06
N LYS A 269 27.28 -9.79 -17.16
CA LYS A 269 28.39 -9.56 -18.10
C LYS A 269 27.92 -9.63 -19.55
N ILE A 270 27.11 -10.62 -19.92
CA ILE A 270 26.51 -10.75 -21.26
C ILE A 270 25.65 -9.52 -21.56
N TYR A 271 24.78 -9.12 -20.62
CA TYR A 271 23.95 -7.93 -20.80
C TYR A 271 24.80 -6.69 -21.10
N LYS A 272 25.82 -6.46 -20.26
CA LYS A 272 26.70 -5.30 -20.39
C LYS A 272 27.53 -5.29 -21.67
N SER A 273 28.10 -6.42 -22.06
CA SER A 273 28.88 -6.50 -23.30
C SER A 273 28.02 -6.30 -24.54
N THR A 274 26.81 -6.84 -24.54
CA THR A 274 25.95 -6.83 -25.72
C THR A 274 25.24 -5.50 -25.90
N THR A 275 24.92 -4.80 -24.82
CA THR A 275 24.30 -3.46 -24.84
C THR A 275 25.29 -2.30 -24.90
N SER A 276 26.59 -2.57 -25.05
CA SER A 276 27.64 -1.55 -25.08
C SER A 276 27.71 -0.68 -23.81
N GLY A 277 27.43 -1.27 -22.64
CA GLY A 277 27.68 -0.64 -21.34
C GLY A 277 26.47 -0.45 -20.44
N LEU A 278 25.24 -0.70 -20.91
CA LEU A 278 24.07 -0.75 -20.02
C LEU A 278 24.21 -1.91 -19.04
N THR A 279 23.67 -1.77 -17.84
CA THR A 279 23.70 -2.82 -16.82
C THR A 279 22.32 -3.40 -16.59
N CYS A 280 22.23 -4.48 -15.84
CA CYS A 280 20.96 -5.04 -15.40
C CYS A 280 21.04 -5.43 -13.93
N SER A 281 19.91 -5.30 -13.24
CA SER A 281 19.75 -5.77 -11.87
C SER A 281 18.98 -7.09 -11.86
N ILE A 282 19.30 -7.97 -10.92
CA ILE A 282 18.68 -9.29 -10.79
C ILE A 282 18.12 -9.46 -9.37
N GLY A 283 16.85 -9.81 -9.27
CA GLY A 283 16.18 -10.18 -8.04
C GLY A 283 15.81 -11.66 -8.04
N TYR A 284 16.00 -12.38 -6.93
CA TYR A 284 15.65 -13.79 -6.85
C TYR A 284 14.95 -14.20 -5.54
N GLY A 285 14.15 -15.28 -5.62
CA GLY A 285 13.36 -15.81 -4.52
C GLY A 285 12.63 -17.11 -4.86
N ARG A 286 11.88 -17.65 -3.91
CA ARG A 286 11.07 -18.88 -4.05
C ARG A 286 9.68 -18.59 -4.61
N SER A 287 9.19 -17.36 -4.45
CA SER A 287 7.90 -16.89 -4.97
C SER A 287 8.05 -15.67 -5.87
N PHE A 288 7.06 -15.41 -6.73
CA PHE A 288 7.04 -14.21 -7.56
C PHE A 288 7.00 -12.91 -6.75
N GLN A 289 6.38 -12.94 -5.56
CA GLN A 289 6.37 -11.80 -4.65
C GLN A 289 7.80 -11.46 -4.15
N GLU A 290 8.56 -12.48 -3.77
CA GLU A 290 9.97 -12.31 -3.38
C GLU A 290 10.82 -11.80 -4.54
N VAL A 291 10.67 -12.36 -5.74
CA VAL A 291 11.39 -11.90 -6.95
C VAL A 291 11.11 -10.43 -7.23
N TYR A 292 9.84 -10.03 -7.21
CA TYR A 292 9.45 -8.64 -7.44
C TYR A 292 10.10 -7.69 -6.42
N LEU A 293 9.99 -8.02 -5.13
CA LEU A 293 10.57 -7.19 -4.07
C LEU A 293 12.10 -7.15 -4.15
N ALA A 294 12.74 -8.30 -4.39
CA ALA A 294 14.18 -8.43 -4.55
C ALA A 294 14.70 -7.58 -5.71
N LEU A 295 14.00 -7.59 -6.84
CA LEU A 295 14.36 -6.81 -8.02
C LEU A 295 14.22 -5.31 -7.77
N LYS A 296 13.17 -4.89 -7.04
CA LYS A 296 13.03 -3.48 -6.62
C LYS A 296 14.18 -3.06 -5.70
N LEU A 297 14.52 -3.86 -4.69
CA LEU A 297 15.66 -3.57 -3.83
C LEU A 297 16.98 -3.53 -4.62
N ALA A 298 17.18 -4.44 -5.57
CA ALA A 298 18.37 -4.48 -6.40
C ALA A 298 18.57 -3.16 -7.17
N LYS A 299 17.49 -2.62 -7.73
CA LYS A 299 17.50 -1.33 -8.44
C LYS A 299 17.66 -0.09 -7.54
N THR A 300 17.50 -0.22 -6.23
CA THR A 300 17.75 0.88 -5.27
C THR A 300 19.18 0.97 -4.78
N GLN A 301 20.00 -0.07 -5.03
CA GLN A 301 21.41 -0.05 -4.64
C GLN A 301 22.18 1.06 -5.37
N PRO A 302 23.14 1.73 -4.72
CA PRO A 302 23.99 2.74 -5.36
C PRO A 302 24.67 2.16 -6.62
N GLY A 303 24.41 2.79 -7.78
CA GLY A 303 24.96 2.33 -9.06
C GLY A 303 24.22 1.16 -9.72
N LYS A 304 23.13 0.65 -9.12
CA LYS A 304 22.35 -0.50 -9.60
C LYS A 304 23.24 -1.71 -9.87
N ASN A 305 23.07 -2.41 -11.00
CA ASN A 305 23.87 -3.55 -11.40
C ASN A 305 24.08 -4.57 -10.28
N SER A 306 23.02 -4.82 -9.50
CA SER A 306 23.13 -5.62 -8.28
C SER A 306 22.29 -6.90 -8.39
N ILE A 307 22.69 -7.88 -7.58
CA ILE A 307 22.01 -9.17 -7.46
C ILE A 307 21.53 -9.29 -6.02
N ILE A 308 20.22 -9.37 -5.81
CA ILE A 308 19.63 -9.46 -4.46
C ILE A 308 18.70 -10.67 -4.38
N GLY A 309 18.85 -11.45 -3.32
CA GLY A 309 17.93 -12.50 -2.93
C GLY A 309 17.07 -12.06 -1.75
N ILE A 310 15.79 -12.43 -1.74
CA ILE A 310 14.91 -12.22 -0.58
C ILE A 310 14.20 -13.53 -0.20
N LYS A 311 14.02 -13.70 1.11
CA LYS A 311 13.06 -14.62 1.70
C LYS A 311 12.04 -13.86 2.53
N ILE A 312 10.77 -14.10 2.25
CA ILE A 312 9.63 -13.59 3.02
C ILE A 312 9.20 -14.70 3.99
N THR A 313 9.28 -14.44 5.30
CA THR A 313 8.91 -15.38 6.38
C THR A 313 7.75 -14.86 7.21
#